data_AF-A0A2E0R9D6-F1
#
_entry.id   AF-A0A2E0R9D6-F1
#
_cell.length_a   1.000
_cell.length_b   1.000
_cell.length_c   1.000
_cell.angle_alpha   90.00
_cell.angle_beta   90.00
_cell.angle_gamma   90.00
#
_symmetry.space_group_name_H-M   'P 1'
#
loop_
_entity.id
_entity.type
_entity.pdbx_description
1 polymer ?
#
loop_
_entity_poly.entity_id
_entity_poly.type
_entity_poly.pdbx_seq_one_letter_code
_entity_poly.pdbx_strand_id
1 'polypeptide(L)'
;MFEEEEDTDAPPFEIQLEMDPENRMWRIMATGSASTLLFFLLDASDTGIVQKLWEEAKFDRLVKYDLGEIDDRNYDAGTSNWQS
;
A
#
# COMPACT_ATOMS: atom_id res chain seq x y z
N MET A 1 31.73 9.17 -40.86
CA MET A 1 31.42 8.27 -39.74
C MET A 1 30.90 9.19 -38.66
N PHE A 2 29.59 9.25 -38.49
CA PHE A 2 28.98 10.03 -37.42
C PHE A 2 28.94 9.08 -36.23
N GLU A 3 29.73 9.39 -35.21
CA GLU A 3 29.59 8.73 -33.92
C GLU A 3 28.24 9.22 -33.37
N GLU A 4 27.25 8.32 -33.32
CA GLU A 4 26.06 8.55 -32.52
C GLU A 4 26.55 8.64 -31.07
N GLU A 5 26.68 9.86 -30.54
CA GLU A 5 26.76 10.07 -29.11
C GLU A 5 25.44 9.53 -28.55
N GLU A 6 25.48 8.31 -28.02
CA GLU A 6 24.40 7.72 -27.27
C GLU A 6 24.21 8.65 -26.06
N ASP A 7 23.16 9.48 -26.10
CA ASP A 7 22.74 10.36 -25.01
C ASP A 7 22.41 9.47 -23.79
N THR A 8 23.44 9.05 -23.05
CA THR A 8 23.32 8.28 -21.81
C THR A 8 22.89 9.15 -20.62
N ASP A 9 22.55 10.42 -20.86
CA ASP A 9 22.06 11.39 -19.87
C ASP A 9 20.57 11.22 -19.53
N ALA A 10 19.98 10.06 -19.84
CA ALA A 10 18.63 9.75 -19.38
C ALA A 10 18.61 9.82 -17.83
N PRO A 11 17.76 10.69 -17.25
CA PRO A 11 17.74 10.86 -15.80
C PRO A 11 17.50 9.51 -15.12
N PRO A 12 18.21 9.22 -14.03
CA PRO A 12 18.11 7.93 -13.37
C PRO A 12 16.67 7.68 -12.96
N PHE A 13 16.25 6.42 -13.10
CA PHE A 13 14.97 6.01 -12.56
C PHE A 13 15.02 6.01 -11.04
N GLU A 14 14.18 6.81 -10.41
CA GLU A 14 14.14 6.97 -8.96
C GLU A 14 12.73 6.69 -8.44
N ILE A 15 12.63 5.93 -7.34
CA ILE A 15 11.38 5.65 -6.65
C ILE A 15 11.55 5.96 -5.16
N GLN A 16 10.58 6.68 -4.61
CA GLN A 16 10.41 6.87 -3.18
C GLN A 16 9.05 6.33 -2.77
N LEU A 17 9.06 5.45 -1.77
CA LEU A 17 7.87 4.87 -1.15
C LEU A 17 7.85 5.25 0.33
N GLU A 18 6.80 5.94 0.74
CA GLU A 18 6.60 6.35 2.13
C GLU A 18 5.26 5.84 2.63
N MET A 19 5.19 5.51 3.92
CA MET A 19 3.95 5.17 4.61
C MET A 19 3.75 6.16 5.75
N ASP A 20 2.63 6.87 5.73
CA ASP A 20 2.20 7.69 6.86
C ASP A 20 1.72 6.76 7.99
N PRO A 21 2.43 6.68 9.13
CA PRO A 21 2.12 5.74 10.20
C PRO A 21 0.80 6.06 10.92
N GLU A 22 0.32 7.30 10.87
CA GLU A 22 -0.90 7.72 11.57
C GLU A 22 -2.14 7.28 10.79
N ASN A 23 -2.13 7.53 9.48
CA ASN A 23 -3.29 7.27 8.61
C ASN A 23 -3.16 6.00 7.77
N ARG A 24 -2.01 5.30 7.86
CA ARG A 24 -1.64 4.13 7.05
C ARG A 24 -1.76 4.39 5.54
N MET A 25 -1.46 5.61 5.13
CA MET A 25 -1.53 6.03 3.73
C MET A 25 -0.17 5.83 3.06
N TRP A 26 -0.16 5.09 1.95
CA TRP A 26 1.03 4.88 1.13
C TRP A 26 1.18 5.99 0.09
N ARG A 27 2.36 6.58 -0.01
CA ARG A 27 2.73 7.58 -1.01
C ARG A 27 3.86 7.04 -1.87
N ILE A 28 3.67 7.12 -3.19
CA ILE A 28 4.67 6.73 -4.20
C ILE A 28 5.04 7.98 -5.00
N MET A 29 6.32 8.27 -5.10
CA MET A 29 6.87 9.27 -6.00
C MET A 29 7.91 8.60 -6.90
N ALA A 30 7.75 8.72 -8.21
CA ALA A 30 8.66 8.11 -9.18
C ALA A 30 9.04 9.09 -10.28
N THR A 31 10.33 9.12 -10.64
CA THR A 31 10.88 9.97 -11.68
C THR A 31 11.58 9.09 -12.73
N GLY A 32 11.29 9.32 -14.00
CA GLY A 32 11.90 8.60 -15.11
C GLY A 32 11.21 8.90 -16.44
N SER A 33 11.64 8.22 -17.50
CA SER A 33 10.97 8.30 -18.81
C SER A 33 9.54 7.76 -18.74
N ALA A 34 8.68 8.22 -19.65
CA ALA A 34 7.29 7.76 -19.71
C ALA A 34 7.16 6.23 -19.86
N SER A 35 8.04 5.61 -20.65
CA SER A 35 8.07 4.15 -20.83
C SER A 35 8.46 3.44 -19.54
N THR A 36 9.49 3.90 -18.84
CA THR A 36 9.92 3.32 -17.55
C THR A 36 8.82 3.42 -16.49
N LEU A 37 8.17 4.58 -16.39
CA LEU A 37 7.04 4.75 -15.46
C LEU A 37 5.87 3.84 -15.82
N LEU A 38 5.58 3.66 -17.10
CA LEU A 38 4.53 2.75 -17.55
C LEU A 38 4.86 1.30 -17.21
N PHE A 39 6.10 0.86 -17.44
CA PHE A 39 6.53 -0.50 -17.09
C PHE A 39 6.51 -0.73 -15.58
N PHE A 40 6.92 0.26 -14.78
CA PHE A 40 6.83 0.19 -13.32
C PHE A 40 5.39 0.02 -12.83
N LEU A 41 4.44 0.75 -13.40
CA LEU A 41 3.02 0.67 -13.02
C LEU A 41 2.36 -0.65 -13.46
N LEU A 42 2.83 -1.23 -14.56
CA LEU A 42 2.30 -2.48 -15.13
C LEU A 42 3.05 -3.73 -14.65
N ASP A 43 4.09 -3.58 -13.82
CA ASP A 43 4.86 -4.70 -13.30
C ASP A 43 4.02 -5.54 -12.34
N ALA A 44 3.52 -6.66 -12.86
CA ALA A 44 2.74 -7.66 -12.15
C ALA A 44 3.61 -8.82 -11.63
N SER A 45 4.93 -8.65 -11.59
CA SER A 45 5.81 -9.64 -10.97
C SER A 45 5.53 -9.77 -9.47
N ASP A 46 5.86 -10.93 -8.90
CA ASP A 46 5.69 -11.19 -7.46
C ASP A 46 6.60 -10.29 -6.59
N THR A 47 7.55 -9.60 -7.20
CA THR A 47 8.44 -8.62 -6.56
C THR A 47 8.08 -7.17 -6.89
N GLY A 48 7.03 -6.95 -7.69
CA GLY A 48 6.62 -5.65 -8.19
C GLY A 48 5.88 -4.80 -7.15
N ILE A 49 5.78 -3.50 -7.44
CA ILE A 49 5.09 -2.53 -6.56
C ILE A 49 3.60 -2.87 -6.40
N VAL A 50 2.96 -3.39 -7.45
CA VAL A 50 1.56 -3.80 -7.44
C VAL A 50 1.33 -4.91 -6.42
N GLN A 51 2.20 -5.93 -6.40
CA GLN A 51 2.11 -7.03 -5.45
C GLN A 51 2.28 -6.55 -4.01
N LYS A 52 3.25 -5.66 -3.75
CA LYS A 52 3.44 -5.05 -2.42
C LYS A 52 2.19 -4.31 -1.95
N LEU A 53 1.64 -3.42 -2.78
CA LEU A 53 0.43 -2.66 -2.43
C LEU A 53 -0.78 -3.58 -2.19
N TRP A 54 -0.87 -4.68 -2.94
CA TRP A 54 -1.91 -5.69 -2.76
C TRP A 54 -1.81 -6.44 -1.42
N GLU A 55 -0.61 -6.79 -0.99
CA GLU A 55 -0.37 -7.42 0.32
C GLU A 55 -0.72 -6.49 1.48
N GLU A 56 -0.30 -5.23 1.39
CA GLU A 56 -0.64 -4.21 2.39
C GLU A 56 -2.16 -3.97 2.46
N ALA A 57 -2.84 -3.91 1.32
CA ALA A 57 -4.30 -3.76 1.26
C ALA A 57 -5.05 -4.94 1.89
N LYS A 58 -4.55 -6.18 1.72
CA LYS A 58 -5.09 -7.35 2.41
C LYS A 58 -4.90 -7.25 3.92
N PHE A 59 -3.73 -6.81 4.36
CA PHE A 59 -3.45 -6.65 5.79
C PHE A 59 -4.30 -5.54 6.42
N ASP A 60 -4.49 -4.41 5.74
CA ASP A 60 -5.41 -3.35 6.18
C ASP A 60 -6.84 -3.88 6.37
N ARG A 61 -7.26 -4.80 5.49
CA ARG A 61 -8.56 -5.47 5.60
C ARG A 61 -8.62 -6.41 6.80
N LEU A 62 -7.57 -7.20 7.04
CA LEU A 62 -7.48 -8.08 8.20
C LEU A 62 -7.49 -7.30 9.52
N VAL A 63 -6.72 -6.21 9.63
CA VAL A 63 -6.70 -5.34 10.81
C VAL A 63 -8.07 -4.73 11.09
N LYS A 64 -8.81 -4.32 10.05
CA LYS A 64 -10.19 -3.80 10.20
C LYS A 64 -11.15 -4.85 10.77
N TYR A 65 -11.02 -6.11 10.37
CA TYR A 65 -11.89 -7.17 10.89
C TYR A 65 -11.45 -7.68 12.26
N ASP A 66 -10.15 -7.75 12.54
CA ASP A 66 -9.60 -8.27 13.81
C ASP A 66 -9.75 -7.27 14.98
N LEU A 67 -9.82 -5.97 14.69
CA LEU A 67 -9.94 -4.91 15.70
C LEU A 67 -11.30 -4.18 15.72
N GLY A 68 -12.31 -4.63 14.97
CA GLY A 68 -13.46 -3.78 14.63
C GLY A 68 -14.87 -4.39 14.55
N GLU A 69 -15.07 -5.67 14.83
CA GLU A 69 -16.36 -6.17 15.34
C GLU A 69 -16.22 -6.55 16.82
N ILE A 70 -15.76 -5.61 17.64
CA ILE A 70 -16.24 -5.56 19.03
C ILE A 70 -17.60 -4.88 18.92
N ASP A 71 -18.63 -5.71 18.76
CA ASP A 71 -20.03 -5.29 18.76
C ASP A 71 -20.40 -4.77 20.16
N ASP A 72 -20.28 -3.46 20.35
CA ASP A 72 -20.76 -2.77 21.56
C ASP A 72 -22.30 -2.84 21.73
N ARG A 73 -23.03 -3.56 20.86
CA ARG A 73 -24.49 -3.74 20.94
C ARG A 73 -24.95 -4.92 21.78
N ASN A 74 -24.08 -5.53 22.59
CA ASN A 74 -24.49 -6.62 23.48
C ASN A 74 -24.30 -6.35 24.99
N TYR A 75 -24.14 -5.08 25.39
CA TYR A 75 -24.29 -4.66 26.80
C TYR A 75 -25.71 -4.15 27.11
N ASP A 76 -26.74 -4.89 26.66
CA ASP A 76 -28.09 -4.80 27.22
C ASP A 76 -28.74 -6.17 27.22
N ALA A 77 -28.28 -7.02 28.14
CA ALA A 77 -28.99 -8.24 28.49
C ALA A 77 -28.90 -8.48 29.99
N GLY A 78 -29.96 -8.11 30.69
CA GLY A 78 -30.36 -8.82 31.91
C GLY A 78 -30.16 -8.06 33.20
N THR A 79 -31.18 -7.27 33.52
CA THR A 79 -31.54 -6.96 34.90
C THR A 79 -31.66 -8.24 35.76
N SER A 80 -31.27 -8.11 37.03
CA SER A 80 -31.76 -8.85 38.21
C SER A 80 -31.48 -10.36 38.35
N ASN A 81 -30.50 -10.71 39.20
CA ASN A 81 -30.77 -11.44 40.46
C ASN A 81 -29.46 -11.80 41.20
N TRP A 82 -29.11 -11.01 42.21
CA TRP A 82 -28.24 -11.44 43.30
C TRP A 82 -28.95 -11.15 44.63
N GLN A 83 -29.99 -11.94 44.90
CA GLN A 83 -30.54 -12.15 46.23
C GLN A 83 -30.75 -13.65 46.45
N SER A 84 -29.86 -14.24 47.24
CA SER A 84 -30.18 -15.18 48.34
C SER A 84 -28.95 -15.35 49.20
#